data_AF-A0A849SVY5-F1
#
_entry.id   AF-A0A849SVY5-F1
#
_cell.length_a   1.000
_cell.length_b   1.000
_cell.length_c   1.000
_cell.angle_alpha   90.00
_cell.angle_beta   90.00
_cell.angle_gamma   90.00
#
_symmetry.space_group_name_H-M   'P 1'
#
loop_
_entity.id
_entity.type
_entity.pdbx_description
1 polymer ?
#
loop_
_entity_poly.entity_id
_entity_poly.type
_entity_poly.pdbx_seq_one_letter_code
_entity_poly.pdbx_strand_id
1 'polypeptide(L)'
;MNTEIKINKRGRKKSENRETKINKERSKFFVDLGKDKAVLESIITIIREANYRAYGREITFKDLATYAIPKLTAKDLERIQETTLSDMERVQKLLDEHNQKNSTSLSMGEFLIKKMNILKEGKDGK
;
A
#
# COMPACT_ATOMS: atom_id res chain seq x y z
N MET A 1 39.64 -25.88 -25.24
CA MET A 1 39.66 -24.42 -25.03
C MET A 1 38.43 -24.06 -24.21
N ASN A 2 38.63 -23.75 -22.93
CA ASN A 2 37.55 -23.44 -21.99
C ASN A 2 37.32 -21.92 -21.99
N THR A 3 36.14 -21.48 -22.44
CA THR A 3 35.71 -20.08 -22.33
C THR A 3 34.91 -19.88 -21.05
N GLU A 4 35.48 -19.13 -20.12
CA GLU A 4 34.87 -18.73 -18.85
C GLU A 4 33.74 -17.70 -19.07
N ILE A 5 32.55 -18.01 -18.54
CA ILE A 5 31.40 -17.10 -18.52
C ILE A 5 31.53 -16.19 -17.29
N LYS A 6 31.84 -14.90 -17.51
CA LYS A 6 31.84 -13.88 -16.45
C LYS A 6 30.42 -13.52 -16.03
N ILE A 7 30.00 -14.01 -14.87
CA ILE A 7 28.71 -13.70 -14.25
C ILE A 7 28.83 -12.35 -13.53
N ASN A 8 28.34 -11.26 -14.14
CA ASN A 8 28.28 -9.95 -13.49
C ASN A 8 27.20 -9.93 -12.38
N LYS A 9 27.65 -9.97 -11.12
CA LYS A 9 26.80 -9.77 -9.93
C LYS A 9 26.27 -8.33 -9.91
N ARG A 10 24.98 -8.15 -10.24
CA ARG A 10 24.30 -6.85 -10.14
C ARG A 10 24.09 -6.50 -8.66
N GLY A 11 24.77 -5.45 -8.19
CA GLY A 11 24.56 -4.87 -6.87
C GLY A 11 23.15 -4.28 -6.71
N ARG A 12 22.63 -4.29 -5.48
CA ARG A 12 21.30 -3.78 -5.13
C ARG A 12 21.32 -2.24 -5.16
N LYS A 13 20.68 -1.64 -6.17
CA LYS A 13 20.56 -0.18 -6.31
C LYS A 13 19.67 0.36 -5.18
N LYS A 14 20.23 1.23 -4.34
CA LYS A 14 19.51 1.94 -3.25
C LYS A 14 18.39 2.78 -3.88
N SER A 15 17.16 2.65 -3.39
CA SER A 15 16.01 3.35 -3.98
C SER A 15 16.05 4.82 -3.59
N GLU A 16 16.49 5.67 -4.51
CA GLU A 16 16.21 7.10 -4.45
C GLU A 16 14.71 7.35 -4.61
N ASN A 17 14.24 8.39 -3.93
CA ASN A 17 12.85 8.83 -3.82
C ASN A 17 12.21 8.91 -5.22
N ARG A 18 11.40 7.91 -5.57
CA ARG A 18 10.83 7.80 -6.92
C ARG A 18 9.61 8.69 -7.01
N GLU A 19 9.74 9.83 -7.68
CA GLU A 19 8.59 10.41 -8.38
C GLU A 19 7.91 9.28 -9.16
N THR A 20 6.64 9.04 -8.89
CA THR A 20 5.85 7.96 -9.49
C THR A 20 5.55 8.30 -10.96
N LYS A 21 6.57 8.28 -11.82
CA LYS A 21 6.38 8.34 -13.27
C LYS A 21 5.69 7.04 -13.70
N ILE A 22 4.37 7.10 -13.85
CA ILE A 22 3.59 6.00 -14.43
C ILE A 22 4.08 5.80 -15.85
N ASN A 23 4.79 4.69 -16.10
CA ASN A 23 5.19 4.32 -17.44
C ASN A 23 3.95 3.84 -18.22
N LYS A 24 3.46 4.69 -19.13
CA LYS A 24 2.26 4.44 -19.95
C LYS A 24 2.43 3.29 -20.95
N GLU A 25 3.66 2.86 -21.24
CA GLU A 25 3.96 1.77 -22.19
C GLU A 25 3.97 0.39 -21.50
N ARG A 26 3.79 0.33 -20.18
CA ARG A 26 3.82 -0.93 -19.43
C ARG A 26 2.59 -1.78 -19.74
N SER A 27 2.80 -2.92 -20.39
CA SER A 27 1.75 -3.88 -20.76
C SER A 27 1.54 -5.03 -19.77
N LYS A 28 2.44 -5.21 -18.78
CA LYS A 28 2.41 -6.32 -17.82
C LYS A 28 2.46 -5.85 -16.38
N PHE A 29 1.54 -6.35 -15.57
CA PHE A 29 1.52 -6.17 -14.11
C PHE A 29 1.78 -7.52 -13.45
N PHE A 30 2.63 -7.51 -12.42
CA PHE A 30 2.92 -8.66 -11.57
C PHE A 30 2.62 -8.24 -10.14
N VAL A 31 1.89 -9.08 -9.42
CA VAL A 31 1.57 -8.90 -8.01
C VAL A 31 2.26 -10.03 -7.26
N ASP A 32 3.20 -9.68 -6.39
CA ASP A 32 3.88 -10.63 -5.51
C ASP A 32 3.17 -10.66 -4.16
N LEU A 33 2.61 -11.82 -3.81
CA LEU A 33 1.90 -12.06 -2.55
C LEU A 33 2.65 -13.04 -1.65
N GLY A 34 3.93 -13.32 -1.93
CA GLY A 34 4.71 -14.32 -1.19
C GLY A 34 4.82 -14.04 0.31
N LYS A 35 4.71 -12.76 0.71
CA LYS A 35 4.72 -12.33 2.12
C LYS A 35 3.32 -12.16 2.72
N ASP A 36 2.28 -12.08 1.88
CA ASP A 36 0.91 -11.77 2.27
C ASP A 36 0.00 -13.00 2.11
N LYS A 37 0.33 -14.07 2.85
CA LYS A 37 -0.33 -15.37 2.73
C LYS A 37 -1.85 -15.31 2.94
N ALA A 38 -2.32 -14.45 3.85
CA ALA A 38 -3.75 -14.28 4.09
C ALA A 38 -4.49 -13.68 2.88
N VAL A 39 -3.86 -12.71 2.21
CA VAL A 39 -4.42 -12.09 0.99
C VAL A 39 -4.40 -13.10 -0.15
N LEU A 40 -3.31 -13.87 -0.29
CA LEU A 40 -3.21 -14.94 -1.27
C LEU A 40 -4.32 -15.98 -1.10
N GLU A 41 -4.56 -16.46 0.12
CA GLU A 41 -5.61 -17.45 0.40
C GLU A 41 -7.01 -16.89 0.09
N SER A 42 -7.25 -15.62 0.42
CA SER A 42 -8.50 -14.94 0.11
C SER A 42 -8.76 -14.88 -1.40
N ILE A 43 -7.73 -14.54 -2.19
CA ILE A 43 -7.83 -14.52 -3.66
C ILE A 43 -8.09 -15.92 -4.20
N ILE A 44 -7.38 -16.94 -3.71
CA ILE A 44 -7.55 -18.33 -4.14
C ILE A 44 -8.98 -18.81 -3.85
N THR A 45 -9.51 -18.52 -2.67
CA THR A 45 -10.87 -18.89 -2.27
C THR A 45 -11.90 -18.28 -3.23
N ILE A 46 -11.81 -16.98 -3.48
CA ILE A 46 -12.72 -16.28 -4.42
C ILE A 46 -12.63 -16.88 -5.83
N ILE A 47 -11.43 -17.18 -6.31
CA ILE A 47 -11.24 -17.81 -7.64
C ILE A 47 -11.89 -19.18 -7.70
N ARG A 48 -11.75 -20.01 -6.64
CA ARG A 48 -12.39 -21.33 -6.57
C ARG A 48 -13.90 -21.22 -6.61
N GLU A 49 -14.47 -20.33 -5.80
CA GLU A 49 -15.92 -20.10 -5.74
C GLU A 49 -16.45 -19.61 -7.09
N ALA A 50 -15.78 -18.62 -7.69
CA ALA A 50 -16.20 -18.06 -8.97
C ALA A 50 -16.13 -19.09 -10.13
N ASN A 51 -15.25 -20.09 -10.01
CA ASN A 51 -15.10 -21.17 -10.98
C ASN A 51 -15.97 -22.41 -10.67
N TYR A 52 -16.79 -22.39 -9.62
CA TYR A 52 -17.77 -23.44 -9.38
C TYR A 52 -18.97 -23.31 -10.34
N ARG A 53 -18.73 -23.60 -11.62
CA ARG A 53 -19.71 -23.46 -12.71
C ARG A 53 -19.49 -24.49 -13.82
N ALA A 54 -20.55 -24.81 -14.55
CA ALA A 54 -20.52 -25.85 -15.58
C ALA A 54 -20.00 -25.39 -16.96
N TYR A 55 -19.97 -24.09 -17.24
CA TYR A 55 -19.68 -23.56 -18.57
C TYR A 55 -18.75 -22.34 -18.54
N GLY A 56 -18.07 -22.12 -19.66
CA GLY A 56 -17.14 -21.01 -19.89
C GLY A 56 -15.70 -21.35 -19.50
N ARG A 57 -14.76 -20.45 -19.86
CA ARG A 57 -13.35 -20.60 -19.47
C ARG A 57 -13.15 -20.34 -17.98
N GLU A 58 -12.03 -20.80 -17.44
CA GLU A 58 -11.62 -20.49 -16.08
C GLU A 58 -11.49 -18.97 -15.86
N ILE A 59 -12.03 -18.50 -14.74
CA ILE A 59 -11.83 -17.15 -14.21
C ILE A 59 -10.47 -17.10 -13.55
N THR A 60 -9.67 -16.14 -13.98
CA THR A 60 -8.32 -15.91 -13.48
C THR A 60 -8.27 -14.66 -12.59
N PHE A 61 -7.17 -14.47 -11.86
CA PHE A 61 -6.93 -13.21 -11.14
C PHE A 61 -7.00 -11.97 -12.07
N LYS A 62 -6.56 -12.10 -13.32
CA LYS A 62 -6.66 -11.03 -14.32
C LYS A 62 -8.11 -10.59 -14.48
N ASP A 63 -9.05 -11.54 -14.59
CA ASP A 63 -10.47 -11.25 -14.80
C ASP A 63 -11.05 -10.50 -13.60
N LEU A 64 -10.75 -10.97 -12.39
CA LEU A 64 -11.15 -10.30 -11.16
C LEU A 64 -10.60 -8.86 -11.09
N ALA A 65 -9.30 -8.68 -11.36
CA ALA A 65 -8.67 -7.38 -11.33
C ALA A 65 -9.27 -6.43 -12.38
N THR A 66 -9.42 -6.88 -13.63
CA THR A 66 -10.00 -6.05 -14.70
C THR A 66 -11.47 -5.70 -14.45
N TYR A 67 -12.21 -6.55 -13.75
CA TYR A 67 -13.59 -6.28 -13.36
C TYR A 67 -13.69 -5.31 -12.17
N ALA A 68 -12.76 -5.41 -11.22
CA ALA A 68 -12.76 -4.60 -10.01
C ALA A 68 -12.25 -3.17 -10.25
N ILE A 69 -11.21 -2.98 -11.08
CA ILE A 69 -10.57 -1.67 -11.30
C ILE A 69 -11.58 -0.57 -11.70
N PRO A 70 -12.50 -0.77 -12.66
CA PRO A 70 -13.47 0.25 -13.04
C PRO A 70 -14.49 0.61 -11.94
N LYS A 71 -14.61 -0.24 -10.90
CA LYS A 71 -15.55 -0.05 -9.80
C LYS A 71 -14.93 0.65 -8.59
N LEU A 72 -13.62 0.88 -8.59
CA LEU A 72 -12.95 1.58 -7.50
C LEU A 72 -13.47 3.01 -7.41
N THR A 73 -13.95 3.38 -6.24
CA THR A 73 -14.41 4.74 -5.97
C THR A 73 -13.25 5.63 -5.50
N ALA A 74 -13.44 6.95 -5.52
CA ALA A 74 -12.46 7.89 -4.93
C ALA A 74 -12.16 7.55 -3.45
N LYS A 75 -13.19 7.16 -2.69
CA LYS A 75 -13.05 6.73 -1.30
C LYS A 75 -12.23 5.45 -1.16
N ASP A 76 -12.32 4.53 -2.11
CA ASP A 76 -11.49 3.32 -2.09
C ASP A 76 -10.02 3.65 -2.39
N LEU A 77 -9.77 4.59 -3.32
CA LEU A 77 -8.42 5.08 -3.60
C LEU A 77 -7.81 5.80 -2.38
N GLU A 78 -8.59 6.61 -1.68
CA GLU A 78 -8.16 7.25 -0.42
C GLU A 78 -7.80 6.21 0.65
N ARG A 79 -8.63 5.17 0.81
CA ARG A 79 -8.32 4.06 1.73
C ARG A 79 -7.03 3.34 1.34
N ILE A 80 -6.85 3.05 0.04
CA ILE A 80 -5.62 2.40 -0.45
C ILE A 80 -4.41 3.27 -0.10
N GLN A 81 -4.47 4.58 -0.35
CA GLN A 81 -3.40 5.51 0.02
C GLN A 81 -3.10 5.46 1.52
N GLU A 82 -4.12 5.51 2.37
CA GLU A 82 -3.97 5.45 3.83
C GLU A 82 -3.33 4.13 4.31
N THR A 83 -3.68 3.00 3.67
CA THR A 83 -3.06 1.70 3.99
C THR A 83 -1.58 1.62 3.63
N THR A 84 -1.13 2.42 2.65
CA THR A 84 0.28 2.45 2.23
C THR A 84 1.18 3.33 3.08
N LEU A 85 0.61 4.16 3.97
CA LEU A 85 1.40 5.02 4.86
C LEU A 85 2.09 4.18 5.95
N SER A 86 3.34 4.53 6.25
CA SER A 86 4.00 4.11 7.48
C SER A 86 3.44 4.85 8.69
N ASP A 87 3.71 4.34 9.89
CA ASP A 87 3.21 4.96 11.13
C ASP A 87 3.68 6.42 11.27
N MET A 88 4.93 6.71 10.91
CA MET A 88 5.45 8.07 10.94
C MET A 88 4.81 8.98 9.89
N GLU A 89 4.50 8.47 8.70
CA GLU A 89 3.79 9.24 7.67
C GLU A 89 2.35 9.53 8.09
N ARG A 90 1.67 8.59 8.77
CA ARG A 90 0.36 8.85 9.36
C ARG A 90 0.42 9.94 10.42
N VAL A 91 1.43 9.91 11.30
CA VAL A 91 1.63 10.94 12.32
C VAL A 91 1.93 12.30 11.67
N GLN A 92 2.77 12.34 10.65
CA GLN A 92 3.06 13.57 9.91
C GLN A 92 1.81 14.14 9.23
N LYS A 93 1.01 13.29 8.58
CA LYS A 93 -0.27 13.70 8.00
C LYS A 93 -1.21 14.31 9.04
N LEU A 94 -1.33 13.69 10.22
CA LEU A 94 -2.14 14.22 11.33
C LEU A 94 -1.61 15.57 11.86
N LEU A 95 -0.29 15.74 11.90
CA LEU A 95 0.34 17.00 12.26
C LEU A 95 0.00 18.09 11.25
N ASP A 96 0.16 17.81 9.96
CA ASP A 96 -0.10 18.75 8.89
C ASP A 96 -1.59 19.16 8.87
N GLU A 97 -2.50 18.20 8.99
CA GLU A 97 -3.94 18.43 9.12
C GLU A 97 -4.28 19.28 10.35
N HIS A 98 -3.65 19.01 11.50
CA HIS A 98 -3.84 19.80 12.71
C HIS A 98 -3.35 21.25 12.52
N ASN A 99 -2.17 21.42 11.94
CA ASN A 99 -1.57 22.72 11.68
C ASN A 99 -2.42 23.55 10.72
N GLN A 100 -2.89 22.92 9.65
CA GLN A 100 -3.77 23.57 8.69
C GLN A 100 -5.12 23.96 9.33
N LYS A 101 -5.75 23.04 10.06
CA LYS A 101 -7.08 23.28 10.65
C LYS A 101 -7.06 24.33 11.76
N ASN A 102 -5.99 24.38 12.55
CA ASN A 102 -5.89 25.27 13.71
C ASN A 102 -5.03 26.52 13.42
N SER A 103 -4.57 26.71 12.18
CA SER A 103 -3.62 27.77 11.81
C SER A 103 -2.38 27.80 12.73
N THR A 104 -1.88 26.61 13.10
CA THR A 104 -0.68 26.46 13.93
C THR A 104 0.51 26.02 13.08
N SER A 105 1.71 26.19 13.62
CA SER A 105 2.96 25.72 13.01
C SER A 105 3.73 24.83 13.97
N LEU A 106 3.06 23.84 14.57
CA LEU A 106 3.68 22.92 15.50
C LEU A 106 4.72 22.07 14.77
N SER A 107 5.86 21.87 15.41
CA SER A 107 6.82 20.83 15.06
C SER A 107 6.31 19.44 15.49
N MET A 108 6.94 18.38 14.97
CA MET A 108 6.61 17.00 15.33
C MET A 108 6.70 16.74 16.84
N GLY A 109 7.75 17.26 17.49
CA GLY A 109 7.92 17.11 18.94
C GLY A 109 6.81 17.79 19.74
N GLU A 110 6.46 19.03 19.39
CA GLU A 110 5.41 19.78 20.07
C GLU A 110 4.04 19.14 19.89
N PHE A 111 3.76 18.63 18.69
CA PHE A 111 2.51 17.93 18.40
C PHE A 111 2.37 16.64 19.19
N LEU A 112 3.44 15.85 19.28
CA LEU A 112 3.45 14.62 20.08
C LEU A 112 3.28 14.91 21.57
N ILE A 113 3.99 15.90 22.12
CA ILE A 113 3.85 16.30 23.54
C ILE A 113 2.40 16.74 23.81
N LYS A 114 1.82 17.57 22.93
CA LYS A 114 0.44 18.02 23.05
C LYS A 114 -0.55 16.85 23.06
N LYS A 115 -0.38 15.87 22.16
CA LYS A 115 -1.22 14.67 22.13
C LYS A 115 -1.01 13.78 23.37
N MET A 116 0.21 13.65 23.86
CA MET A 116 0.53 12.85 25.05
C MET A 116 -0.05 13.46 26.33
N ASN A 117 -0.06 14.79 26.47
CA ASN A 117 -0.67 15.45 27.62
C ASN A 117 -2.19 15.24 27.69
N ILE A 118 -2.88 15.31 26.54
CA ILE A 118 -4.32 14.99 26.44
C ILE A 118 -4.60 13.54 26.88
N LEU A 119 -3.70 12.60 26.55
CA LEU A 119 -3.85 11.19 26.93
C LEU A 119 -3.62 10.94 28.43
N LYS A 120 -2.87 11.80 29.12
CA LYS A 120 -2.66 11.72 30.58
C LYS A 120 -3.88 12.27 31.33
N GLU A 121 -4.36 13.45 30.94
CA GLU A 121 -5.53 14.08 31.56
C GLU A 121 -6.80 13.21 31.45
N GLY A 122 -6.95 12.44 30.38
CA GLY A 122 -8.06 11.48 30.23
C GLY A 122 -7.95 10.19 31.04
N LYS A 123 -6.78 9.89 31.63
CA LYS A 123 -6.56 8.72 32.49
C LYS A 123 -6.62 9.03 33.98
N ASP A 124 -6.34 10.27 34.37
CA ASP A 124 -6.41 10.71 35.77
C ASP A 124 -7.84 11.11 36.20
N GLY A 125 -8.81 11.07 35.28
CA GLY A 125 -10.23 11.36 35.51
C GLY A 125 -11.17 10.14 35.50
N LYS A 126 -10.65 8.92 35.68
CA LYS A 126 -11.43 7.67 35.85
C LYS A 126 -11.02 6.90 37.09
#